data_AF-A0A920QWZ4-F1
#
_entry.id   AF-A0A920QWZ4-F1
#
_cell.length_a   1.000
_cell.length_b   1.000
_cell.length_c   1.000
_cell.angle_alpha   90.00
_cell.angle_beta   90.00
_cell.angle_gamma   90.00
#
_symmetry.space_group_name_H-M   'P 1'
#
loop_
_entity.id
_entity.type
_entity.pdbx_description
1 polymer ?
#
loop_
_entity_poly.entity_id
_entity_poly.type
_entity_poly.pdbx_seq_one_letter_code
_entity_poly.pdbx_strand_id
1 'polypeptide(L)'
;MTPTPPLLHHLPLPQLFPNGRNDCYSLAQANRPTPQPTRTPIPTPARPTPPTCLVWTNENPLSFTSSNNTLGITFNPSNGSNVYKNPDSDNLILLTIKFPYKVSLLKATLINSDQIGIDIKNSFMSSDQIIFSTIQTVEIGKKYNLFISARHPSGNIIGPVNSSFDVMLPATEIPIKPGWNLISMPILPEDNDLNNVLQNSYVSKIMTTDPNNSQWKNTDVLPCTPEKHLQDIKELSNLSTPQGYWFFTSRPETIVIKHNETISYNSINAHLSNLKEGWNLINVISSEKIGTFVKADEYLQTVTWTEGYGYDKTSKLYYSFKPNTNSSLEVGYGYYIKIIKNNTD
;
A
#
# COMPACT_ATOMS: atom_id res chain seq x y z
N MET A 1 -12.64 72.12 52.93
CA MET A 1 -11.70 73.18 52.53
C MET A 1 -11.98 73.52 51.07
N THR A 2 -12.61 74.68 50.89
CA THR A 2 -12.59 75.58 49.72
C THR A 2 -12.38 74.99 48.32
N PRO A 3 -13.46 74.91 47.53
CA PRO A 3 -13.44 74.87 46.06
C PRO A 3 -13.90 76.23 45.50
N THR A 4 -13.22 76.82 44.50
CA THR A 4 -13.81 77.79 43.53
C THR A 4 -12.77 78.20 42.45
N PRO A 5 -13.20 78.72 41.27
CA PRO A 5 -12.79 78.18 39.97
C PRO A 5 -12.29 79.32 39.03
N PRO A 6 -12.71 79.44 37.76
CA PRO A 6 -11.85 79.55 36.57
C PRO A 6 -11.71 81.00 36.05
N LEU A 7 -10.88 81.23 35.03
CA LEU A 7 -11.10 82.37 34.13
C LEU A 7 -10.61 82.13 32.70
N LEU A 8 -11.46 82.61 31.79
CA LEU A 8 -11.46 82.55 30.34
C LEU A 8 -10.44 83.52 29.69
N HIS A 9 -10.15 83.21 28.41
CA HIS A 9 -9.84 84.07 27.25
C HIS A 9 -8.99 85.34 27.43
N HIS A 10 -8.03 85.55 26.53
CA HIS A 10 -8.04 86.67 25.58
C HIS A 10 -6.98 86.49 24.48
N LEU A 11 -7.42 86.61 23.22
CA LEU A 11 -6.62 86.89 22.03
C LEU A 11 -5.94 88.26 22.15
N PRO A 12 -4.90 88.49 21.35
CA PRO A 12 -4.93 89.68 20.49
C PRO A 12 -4.52 89.39 19.03
N LEU A 13 -5.38 89.85 18.11
CA LEU A 13 -5.04 90.33 16.76
C LEU A 13 -4.38 91.75 16.88
N PRO A 14 -4.07 92.50 15.79
CA PRO A 14 -3.26 92.22 14.59
C PRO A 14 -2.30 93.41 14.28
N GLN A 15 -1.34 93.29 13.36
CA GLN A 15 -0.76 94.45 12.62
C GLN A 15 -0.40 94.00 11.21
N LEU A 16 -1.15 94.40 10.17
CA LEU A 16 -1.14 95.66 9.39
C LEU A 16 -0.05 95.69 8.29
N PHE A 17 -0.57 95.59 7.05
CA PHE A 17 -0.09 95.95 5.70
C PHE A 17 0.66 97.31 5.60
N PRO A 18 1.20 97.80 4.44
CA PRO A 18 0.99 97.42 3.02
C PRO A 18 2.32 97.40 2.20
N ASN A 19 2.47 97.30 0.87
CA ASN A 19 1.79 97.90 -0.27
C ASN A 19 2.47 97.36 -1.56
N GLY A 20 1.76 97.24 -2.68
CA GLY A 20 2.40 97.09 -3.99
C GLY A 20 1.56 96.42 -5.07
N ARG A 21 0.73 97.21 -5.76
CA ARG A 21 -0.02 96.87 -6.98
C ARG A 21 0.87 96.30 -8.08
N ASN A 22 0.32 95.38 -8.88
CA ASN A 22 0.05 95.61 -10.31
C ASN A 22 -0.76 94.45 -10.90
N ASP A 23 -1.85 94.81 -11.56
CA ASP A 23 -2.69 93.94 -12.37
C ASP A 23 -1.92 93.37 -13.57
N CYS A 24 -2.13 92.09 -13.88
CA CYS A 24 -2.15 91.57 -15.26
C CYS A 24 -2.67 90.12 -15.27
N TYR A 25 -3.57 89.85 -16.22
CA TYR A 25 -4.21 88.56 -16.48
C TYR A 25 -3.23 87.38 -16.57
N SER A 26 -3.49 86.27 -15.87
CA SER A 26 -2.94 84.96 -16.25
C SER A 26 -3.92 83.82 -16.01
N LEU A 27 -4.07 83.00 -17.04
CA LEU A 27 -4.94 81.83 -17.18
C LEU A 27 -4.74 80.81 -16.04
N ALA A 28 -5.85 80.25 -15.55
CA ALA A 28 -5.84 79.13 -14.61
C ALA A 28 -5.15 77.90 -15.22
N GLN A 29 -3.94 77.59 -14.76
CA GLN A 29 -3.30 76.29 -14.97
C GLN A 29 -3.75 75.34 -13.87
N ALA A 30 -4.52 74.30 -14.25
CA ALA A 30 -4.81 73.17 -13.39
C ALA A 30 -3.51 72.39 -13.13
N ASN A 31 -3.00 72.45 -11.90
CA ASN A 31 -1.91 71.59 -11.44
C ASN A 31 -2.39 70.14 -11.44
N ARG A 32 -1.92 69.35 -12.41
CA ARG A 32 -2.16 67.91 -12.50
C ARG A 32 -1.29 67.22 -11.43
N PRO A 33 -1.85 66.41 -10.51
CA PRO A 33 -1.05 65.73 -9.50
C PRO A 33 -0.07 64.75 -10.17
N THR A 34 1.18 64.79 -9.69
CA THR A 34 2.27 63.92 -10.14
C THR A 34 1.91 62.47 -9.81
N PRO A 35 2.08 61.50 -10.74
CA PRO A 35 1.80 60.10 -10.45
C PRO A 35 2.71 59.59 -9.34
N GLN A 36 2.10 59.15 -8.24
CA GLN A 36 2.79 58.52 -7.13
C GLN A 36 3.35 57.17 -7.60
N PRO A 37 4.62 56.83 -7.32
CA PRO A 37 5.20 55.57 -7.74
C PRO A 37 4.44 54.41 -7.10
N THR A 38 3.82 53.58 -7.94
CA THR A 38 3.14 52.35 -7.55
C THR A 38 4.15 51.45 -6.86
N ARG A 39 3.92 51.13 -5.58
CA ARG A 39 4.75 50.15 -4.85
C ARG A 39 4.72 48.83 -5.64
N THR A 40 5.88 48.37 -6.08
CA THR A 40 6.04 47.02 -6.63
C THR A 40 5.53 46.03 -5.58
N PRO A 41 4.60 45.13 -5.92
CA PRO A 41 4.12 44.14 -4.96
C PRO A 41 5.32 43.31 -4.50
N ILE A 42 5.53 43.28 -3.19
CA ILE A 42 6.45 42.33 -2.57
C ILE A 42 5.89 40.94 -2.90
N PRO A 43 6.64 40.05 -3.55
CA PRO A 43 6.15 38.70 -3.81
C PRO A 43 5.82 38.05 -2.47
N THR A 44 4.55 37.69 -2.28
CA THR A 44 4.12 36.86 -1.16
C THR A 44 4.99 35.60 -1.17
N PRO A 45 5.63 35.23 -0.05
CA PRO A 45 6.34 33.96 0.04
C PRO A 45 5.42 32.85 -0.45
N ALA A 46 5.91 32.00 -1.36
CA ALA A 46 5.13 30.87 -1.82
C ALA A 46 4.64 30.09 -0.59
N ARG A 47 3.33 29.92 -0.46
CA ARG A 47 2.75 29.13 0.63
C ARG A 47 3.41 27.75 0.58
N PRO A 48 3.98 27.24 1.70
CA PRO A 48 4.51 25.89 1.72
C PRO A 48 3.42 24.94 1.25
N THR A 49 3.69 24.17 0.19
CA THR A 49 2.76 23.15 -0.30
C THR A 49 2.58 22.11 0.80
N PRO A 50 1.34 21.80 1.20
CA PRO A 50 1.11 20.83 2.27
C PRO A 50 1.59 19.43 1.83
N PRO A 51 1.96 18.55 2.77
CA PRO A 51 2.34 17.20 2.42
C PRO A 51 1.17 16.44 1.78
N THR A 52 1.46 15.72 0.71
CA THR A 52 0.48 15.03 -0.13
C THR A 52 0.31 13.57 0.31
N CYS A 53 -0.94 13.13 0.38
CA CYS A 53 -1.27 11.72 0.64
C CYS A 53 -1.73 11.04 -0.65
N LEU A 54 -1.34 9.78 -0.84
CA LEU A 54 -1.88 8.94 -1.90
C LEU A 54 -3.14 8.26 -1.37
N VAL A 55 -4.25 8.34 -2.10
CA VAL A 55 -5.55 7.81 -1.69
C VAL A 55 -6.18 6.99 -2.80
N TRP A 56 -6.68 5.81 -2.43
CA TRP A 56 -7.52 4.96 -3.28
C TRP A 56 -8.92 4.87 -2.68
N THR A 57 -9.95 4.82 -3.53
CA THR A 57 -11.36 4.67 -3.12
C THR A 57 -12.09 3.68 -4.02
N ASN A 58 -12.90 2.79 -3.43
CA ASN A 58 -13.75 1.87 -4.18
C ASN A 58 -15.20 2.35 -4.23
N GLU A 59 -15.74 2.57 -5.43
CA GLU A 59 -17.13 2.97 -5.61
C GLU A 59 -18.10 1.83 -6.00
N ASN A 60 -17.65 0.59 -6.29
CA ASN A 60 -18.55 -0.53 -6.65
C ASN A 60 -17.92 -1.94 -6.49
N PRO A 61 -18.46 -2.86 -5.66
CA PRO A 61 -18.04 -4.26 -5.66
C PRO A 61 -19.08 -5.25 -6.26
N LEU A 62 -18.71 -5.75 -7.46
CA LEU A 62 -18.73 -7.14 -7.98
C LEU A 62 -19.97 -7.89 -8.49
N SER A 63 -19.70 -8.64 -9.57
CA SER A 63 -20.50 -9.73 -10.14
C SER A 63 -19.61 -10.96 -10.39
N PHE A 64 -20.11 -12.15 -10.03
CA PHE A 64 -19.43 -13.43 -10.21
C PHE A 64 -19.90 -14.16 -11.48
N THR A 65 -18.99 -14.84 -12.16
CA THR A 65 -19.34 -15.93 -13.09
C THR A 65 -18.41 -17.12 -12.84
N SER A 66 -18.98 -18.32 -12.80
CA SER A 66 -18.25 -19.58 -12.85
C SER A 66 -18.76 -20.39 -14.04
N SER A 67 -17.85 -21.08 -14.74
CA SER A 67 -18.19 -21.99 -15.83
C SER A 67 -17.87 -23.43 -15.44
N ASN A 68 -18.82 -24.33 -15.72
CA ASN A 68 -18.73 -25.76 -15.46
C ASN A 68 -18.20 -26.50 -16.70
N ASN A 69 -17.37 -27.54 -16.48
CA ASN A 69 -16.82 -28.37 -17.54
C ASN A 69 -17.58 -29.72 -17.67
N THR A 70 -17.71 -30.24 -18.89
CA THR A 70 -18.83 -31.07 -19.38
C THR A 70 -18.54 -32.57 -19.58
N LEU A 71 -17.47 -33.13 -18.98
CA LEU A 71 -17.11 -34.55 -19.20
C LEU A 71 -17.09 -35.45 -17.95
N GLY A 72 -17.38 -34.91 -16.76
CA GLY A 72 -17.39 -35.68 -15.50
C GLY A 72 -16.03 -36.26 -15.07
N ILE A 73 -14.96 -36.01 -15.84
CA ILE A 73 -13.57 -36.28 -15.44
C ILE A 73 -13.13 -35.18 -14.50
N THR A 74 -12.59 -35.54 -13.33
CA THR A 74 -12.11 -34.57 -12.35
C THR A 74 -10.64 -34.75 -12.07
N PHE A 75 -9.94 -33.62 -11.92
CA PHE A 75 -8.54 -33.57 -11.53
C PHE A 75 -8.41 -32.96 -10.15
N ASN A 76 -7.43 -33.44 -9.40
CA ASN A 76 -6.89 -32.77 -8.23
C ASN A 76 -5.37 -32.71 -8.41
N PRO A 77 -4.74 -31.52 -8.51
CA PRO A 77 -5.36 -30.19 -8.56
C PRO A 77 -6.30 -30.01 -9.77
N SER A 78 -7.36 -29.23 -9.60
CA SER A 78 -8.34 -28.98 -10.66
C SER A 78 -7.80 -27.97 -11.69
N ASN A 79 -8.39 -27.97 -12.89
CA ASN A 79 -7.95 -27.05 -13.94
C ASN A 79 -8.16 -25.59 -13.52
N GLY A 80 -7.15 -24.75 -13.69
CA GLY A 80 -7.12 -23.35 -13.27
C GLY A 80 -6.98 -23.12 -11.75
N SER A 81 -6.60 -24.14 -10.98
CA SER A 81 -6.44 -24.02 -9.52
C SER A 81 -5.02 -23.61 -9.10
N ASN A 82 -4.92 -23.11 -7.87
CA ASN A 82 -3.67 -22.82 -7.20
C ASN A 82 -3.36 -23.90 -6.16
N VAL A 83 -2.11 -24.37 -6.13
CA VAL A 83 -1.58 -25.33 -5.15
C VAL A 83 -0.58 -24.61 -4.27
N TYR A 84 -0.84 -24.57 -2.97
CA TYR A 84 0.01 -23.85 -2.03
C TYR A 84 1.09 -24.73 -1.42
N LYS A 85 2.34 -24.25 -1.42
CA LYS A 85 3.51 -24.95 -0.87
C LYS A 85 4.37 -24.04 0.00
N ASN A 86 4.70 -24.55 1.18
CA ASN A 86 5.63 -23.88 2.08
C ASN A 86 7.07 -24.06 1.56
N PRO A 87 7.93 -23.02 1.65
CA PRO A 87 9.33 -23.12 1.26
C PRO A 87 10.08 -24.27 1.94
N ASP A 88 9.72 -24.57 3.19
CA ASP A 88 10.39 -25.58 4.02
C ASP A 88 9.80 -26.99 3.86
N SER A 89 8.90 -27.21 2.88
CA SER A 89 8.28 -28.52 2.63
C SER A 89 8.98 -29.29 1.52
N ASP A 90 8.80 -30.62 1.49
CA ASP A 90 9.39 -31.52 0.48
C ASP A 90 8.89 -31.27 -0.97
N ASN A 91 8.08 -30.23 -1.20
CA ASN A 91 7.54 -29.85 -2.50
C ASN A 91 6.79 -30.98 -3.25
N LEU A 92 6.25 -31.96 -2.52
CA LEU A 92 5.50 -33.09 -3.06
C LEU A 92 4.01 -32.79 -3.16
N ILE A 93 3.37 -33.04 -4.30
CA ILE A 93 1.91 -32.94 -4.48
C ILE A 93 1.30 -34.29 -4.80
N LEU A 94 0.06 -34.50 -4.34
CA LEU A 94 -0.77 -35.61 -4.77
C LEU A 94 -1.55 -35.20 -6.03
N LEU A 95 -1.23 -35.84 -7.15
CA LEU A 95 -2.04 -35.76 -8.36
C LEU A 95 -3.08 -36.89 -8.30
N THR A 96 -4.35 -36.55 -8.52
CA THR A 96 -5.43 -37.52 -8.65
C THR A 96 -6.28 -37.22 -9.87
N ILE A 97 -6.59 -38.26 -10.63
CA ILE A 97 -7.51 -38.20 -11.77
C ILE A 97 -8.62 -39.19 -11.49
N LYS A 98 -9.86 -38.74 -11.64
CA LYS A 98 -11.03 -39.60 -11.53
C LYS A 98 -11.81 -39.55 -12.84
N PHE A 99 -12.00 -40.73 -13.43
CA PHE A 99 -12.88 -40.93 -14.56
C PHE A 99 -14.29 -41.29 -14.07
N PRO A 100 -15.35 -41.05 -14.86
CA PRO A 100 -16.70 -41.49 -14.51
C PRO A 100 -16.93 -43.00 -14.69
N TYR A 101 -15.95 -43.72 -15.26
CA TYR A 101 -15.99 -45.16 -15.55
C TYR A 101 -14.56 -45.73 -15.56
N LYS A 102 -14.44 -47.07 -15.61
CA LYS A 102 -13.14 -47.75 -15.67
C LYS A 102 -12.42 -47.45 -16.98
N VAL A 103 -11.11 -47.22 -16.93
CA VAL A 103 -10.26 -46.96 -18.11
C VAL A 103 -8.87 -47.57 -17.97
N SER A 104 -8.12 -47.66 -19.06
CA SER A 104 -6.68 -47.96 -19.04
C SER A 104 -5.87 -46.73 -19.43
N LEU A 105 -4.99 -46.24 -18.55
CA LEU A 105 -4.14 -45.08 -18.87
C LEU A 105 -3.20 -45.41 -20.06
N LEU A 106 -3.22 -44.54 -21.08
CA LEU A 106 -2.36 -44.66 -22.25
C LEU A 106 -1.13 -43.76 -22.12
N LYS A 107 -1.34 -42.50 -21.73
CA LYS A 107 -0.29 -41.47 -21.57
C LYS A 107 -0.62 -40.58 -20.38
N ALA A 108 0.41 -40.21 -19.62
CA ALA A 108 0.33 -39.13 -18.65
C ALA A 108 1.62 -38.31 -18.69
N THR A 109 1.51 -37.02 -19.03
CA THR A 109 2.68 -36.13 -19.11
C THR A 109 2.43 -34.90 -18.27
N LEU A 110 3.38 -34.57 -17.40
CA LEU A 110 3.38 -33.34 -16.62
C LEU A 110 4.41 -32.38 -17.22
N ILE A 111 3.98 -31.19 -17.62
CA ILE A 111 4.83 -30.18 -18.25
C ILE A 111 4.86 -28.94 -17.37
N ASN A 112 6.04 -28.48 -16.97
CA ASN A 112 6.21 -27.22 -16.24
C ASN A 112 6.28 -26.01 -17.20
N SER A 113 6.29 -24.80 -16.65
CA SER A 113 6.37 -23.56 -17.44
C SER A 113 7.67 -23.41 -18.25
N ASP A 114 8.72 -24.13 -17.88
CA ASP A 114 10.00 -24.16 -18.61
C ASP A 114 9.98 -25.16 -19.78
N GLN A 115 8.80 -25.72 -20.09
CA GLN A 115 8.58 -26.74 -21.12
C GLN A 115 9.33 -28.05 -20.89
N ILE A 116 9.76 -28.32 -19.65
CA ILE A 116 10.29 -29.62 -19.25
C ILE A 116 9.11 -30.55 -19.03
N GLY A 117 8.93 -31.49 -19.96
CA GLY A 117 7.89 -32.52 -19.90
C GLY A 117 8.42 -33.83 -19.30
N ILE A 118 7.72 -34.34 -18.29
CA ILE A 118 8.03 -35.62 -17.63
C ILE A 118 6.90 -36.61 -17.94
N ASP A 119 7.24 -37.79 -18.46
CA ASP A 119 6.28 -38.90 -18.53
C ASP A 119 6.10 -39.49 -17.13
N ILE A 120 4.88 -39.38 -16.61
CA ILE A 120 4.51 -39.83 -15.27
C ILE A 120 3.49 -40.96 -15.30
N LYS A 121 3.23 -41.56 -16.47
CA LYS A 121 2.24 -42.63 -16.62
C LYS A 121 2.48 -43.78 -15.64
N ASN A 122 3.72 -44.26 -15.57
CA ASN A 122 4.08 -45.41 -14.76
C ASN A 122 4.12 -45.10 -13.25
N SER A 123 4.04 -43.81 -12.88
CA SER A 123 3.99 -43.36 -11.50
C SER A 123 2.57 -43.40 -10.92
N PHE A 124 1.54 -43.55 -11.76
CA PHE A 124 0.15 -43.65 -11.31
C PHE A 124 -0.19 -45.03 -10.78
N MET A 125 -0.81 -45.05 -9.61
CA MET A 125 -1.38 -46.24 -8.99
C MET A 125 -2.91 -46.17 -9.05
N SER A 126 -3.56 -47.32 -9.25
CA SER A 126 -5.02 -47.45 -9.21
C SER A 126 -5.41 -48.88 -8.83
N SER A 127 -6.38 -49.02 -7.93
CA SER A 127 -6.97 -50.32 -7.58
C SER A 127 -8.26 -50.62 -8.35
N ASP A 128 -8.96 -49.59 -8.83
CA ASP A 128 -10.30 -49.71 -9.42
C ASP A 128 -10.36 -49.34 -10.91
N GLN A 129 -9.26 -48.80 -11.45
CA GLN A 129 -9.14 -48.25 -12.80
C GLN A 129 -10.08 -47.06 -13.08
N ILE A 130 -10.60 -46.43 -12.02
CA ILE A 130 -11.46 -45.25 -12.06
C ILE A 130 -10.70 -44.06 -11.49
N ILE A 131 -10.02 -44.27 -10.35
CA ILE A 131 -9.20 -43.27 -9.66
C ILE A 131 -7.74 -43.65 -9.82
N PHE A 132 -6.96 -42.72 -10.36
CA PHE A 132 -5.52 -42.86 -10.51
C PHE A 132 -4.84 -41.78 -9.68
N SER A 133 -3.88 -42.18 -8.85
CA SER A 133 -3.14 -41.24 -8.00
C SER A 133 -1.63 -41.43 -8.11
N THR A 134 -0.88 -40.34 -8.03
CA THR A 134 0.58 -40.35 -7.96
C THR A 134 1.09 -39.17 -7.14
N ILE A 135 2.29 -39.29 -6.58
CA ILE A 135 2.98 -38.18 -5.92
C ILE A 135 4.04 -37.65 -6.86
N GLN A 136 4.08 -36.34 -7.06
CA GLN A 136 5.07 -35.67 -7.92
C GLN A 136 5.75 -34.53 -7.16
N THR A 137 7.03 -34.33 -7.43
CA THR A 137 7.75 -33.14 -6.99
C THR A 137 7.41 -31.98 -7.91
N VAL A 138 7.18 -30.80 -7.33
CA VAL A 138 6.92 -29.56 -8.07
C VAL A 138 7.82 -28.44 -7.56
N GLU A 139 7.88 -27.35 -8.30
CA GLU A 139 8.62 -26.16 -7.92
C GLU A 139 7.67 -25.00 -7.65
N ILE A 140 7.92 -24.26 -6.58
CA ILE A 140 7.18 -23.05 -6.24
C ILE A 140 7.42 -21.99 -7.32
N GLY A 141 6.37 -21.27 -7.71
CA GLY A 141 6.41 -20.24 -8.75
C GLY A 141 6.29 -20.79 -10.18
N LYS A 142 6.06 -22.10 -10.36
CA LYS A 142 5.88 -22.72 -11.67
C LYS A 142 4.42 -23.05 -11.94
N LYS A 143 4.03 -22.91 -13.21
CA LYS A 143 2.78 -23.44 -13.75
C LYS A 143 3.00 -24.86 -14.26
N TYR A 144 2.07 -25.75 -13.98
CA TYR A 144 2.09 -27.13 -14.46
C TYR A 144 0.86 -27.44 -15.30
N ASN A 145 1.07 -28.18 -16.37
CA ASN A 145 0.02 -28.72 -17.23
C ASN A 145 0.13 -30.25 -17.25
N LEU A 146 -0.88 -30.91 -16.70
CA LEU A 146 -1.03 -32.35 -16.73
C LEU A 146 -1.85 -32.75 -17.96
N PHE A 147 -1.31 -33.60 -18.83
CA PHE A 147 -1.99 -34.16 -20.00
C PHE A 147 -2.21 -35.65 -19.83
N ILE A 148 -3.45 -36.10 -19.97
CA ILE A 148 -3.84 -37.51 -19.82
C ILE A 148 -4.58 -37.99 -21.06
N SER A 149 -4.23 -39.19 -21.52
CA SER A 149 -5.09 -39.97 -22.40
C SER A 149 -5.29 -41.38 -21.86
N ALA A 150 -6.48 -41.91 -22.09
CA ALA A 150 -6.89 -43.22 -21.57
C ALA A 150 -7.71 -43.99 -22.61
N ARG A 151 -7.81 -45.31 -22.46
CA ARG A 151 -8.65 -46.19 -23.27
C ARG A 151 -9.87 -46.61 -22.48
N HIS A 152 -11.04 -46.36 -23.03
CA HIS A 152 -12.30 -46.89 -22.54
C HIS A 152 -12.40 -48.40 -22.85
N PRO A 153 -13.10 -49.22 -22.02
CA PRO A 153 -13.32 -50.64 -22.29
C PRO A 153 -13.95 -50.95 -23.65
N SER A 154 -14.69 -50.00 -24.25
CA SER A 154 -15.22 -50.14 -25.62
C SER A 154 -14.16 -49.99 -26.72
N GLY A 155 -12.89 -49.77 -26.37
CA GLY A 155 -11.79 -49.56 -27.30
C GLY A 155 -11.52 -48.09 -27.66
N ASN A 156 -12.46 -47.19 -27.40
CA ASN A 156 -12.34 -45.75 -27.70
C ASN A 156 -11.23 -45.09 -26.85
N ILE A 157 -10.56 -44.10 -27.44
CA ILE A 157 -9.57 -43.29 -26.74
C ILE A 157 -10.24 -42.03 -26.20
N ILE A 158 -9.94 -41.69 -24.95
CA ILE A 158 -10.36 -40.48 -24.25
C ILE A 158 -9.14 -39.57 -24.14
N GLY A 159 -9.31 -38.31 -24.54
CA GLY A 159 -8.31 -37.26 -24.41
C GLY A 159 -7.57 -36.90 -25.70
N PRO A 160 -6.49 -36.09 -25.61
CA PRO A 160 -5.90 -35.63 -24.36
C PRO A 160 -6.85 -34.72 -23.58
N VAL A 161 -7.09 -35.06 -22.32
CA VAL A 161 -7.69 -34.15 -21.34
C VAL A 161 -6.57 -33.55 -20.51
N ASN A 162 -6.77 -32.32 -20.04
CA ASN A 162 -5.73 -31.63 -19.28
C ASN A 162 -6.25 -30.97 -18.01
N SER A 163 -5.30 -30.71 -17.12
CA SER A 163 -5.47 -29.85 -15.95
C SER A 163 -4.24 -28.94 -15.85
N SER A 164 -4.47 -27.64 -15.83
CA SER A 164 -3.46 -26.64 -15.53
C SER A 164 -3.60 -26.19 -14.08
N PHE A 165 -2.49 -26.05 -13.36
CA PHE A 165 -2.47 -25.49 -12.02
C PHE A 165 -1.18 -24.72 -11.75
N ASP A 166 -1.26 -23.73 -10.88
CA ASP A 166 -0.13 -22.89 -10.48
C ASP A 166 0.35 -23.29 -9.08
N VAL A 167 1.66 -23.48 -8.90
CA VAL A 167 2.24 -23.80 -7.60
C VAL A 167 2.74 -22.51 -6.97
N MET A 168 2.15 -22.11 -5.85
CA MET A 168 2.35 -20.80 -5.24
C MET A 168 2.72 -20.92 -3.77
N LEU A 169 3.28 -19.84 -3.21
CA LEU A 169 3.36 -19.69 -1.76
C LEU A 169 1.96 -19.49 -1.18
N PRO A 170 1.68 -19.98 0.05
CA PRO A 170 0.44 -19.64 0.74
C PRO A 170 0.27 -18.13 0.79
N ALA A 171 -0.97 -17.68 0.59
CA ALA A 171 -1.27 -16.27 0.73
C ALA A 171 -1.04 -15.80 2.17
N THR A 172 -0.59 -14.56 2.33
CA THR A 172 -0.51 -13.90 3.63
C THR A 172 -1.86 -13.29 3.97
N GLU A 173 -2.39 -13.62 5.14
CA GLU A 173 -3.70 -13.15 5.60
C GLU A 173 -3.56 -12.13 6.73
N ILE A 174 -4.16 -10.95 6.55
CA ILE A 174 -4.12 -9.86 7.53
C ILE A 174 -5.55 -9.55 8.00
N PRO A 175 -5.89 -9.86 9.26
CA PRO A 175 -7.21 -9.56 9.81
C PRO A 175 -7.35 -8.08 10.16
N ILE A 176 -8.40 -7.45 9.64
CA ILE A 176 -8.72 -6.03 9.82
C ILE A 176 -10.08 -5.85 10.50
N LYS A 177 -10.19 -4.80 11.32
CA LYS A 177 -11.41 -4.47 12.07
C LYS A 177 -12.19 -3.35 11.38
N PRO A 178 -13.50 -3.20 11.66
CA PRO A 178 -14.24 -2.03 11.21
C PRO A 178 -13.58 -0.71 11.63
N GLY A 179 -13.50 0.24 10.70
CA GLY A 179 -12.80 1.51 10.87
C GLY A 179 -11.43 1.53 10.19
N TRP A 180 -10.57 2.42 10.67
CA TRP A 180 -9.21 2.57 10.17
C TRP A 180 -8.27 1.54 10.79
N ASN A 181 -7.47 0.90 9.95
CA ASN A 181 -6.45 -0.06 10.34
C ASN A 181 -5.12 0.42 9.75
N LEU A 182 -4.09 0.50 10.57
CA LEU A 182 -2.74 0.79 10.11
C LEU A 182 -2.04 -0.54 9.81
N ILE A 183 -1.98 -0.89 8.54
CA ILE A 183 -1.56 -2.21 8.05
C ILE A 183 -0.17 -2.11 7.47
N SER A 184 0.59 -3.18 7.71
CA SER A 184 1.80 -3.46 6.95
C SER A 184 1.59 -4.65 6.04
N MET A 185 2.10 -4.54 4.83
CA MET A 185 2.28 -5.69 3.95
C MET A 185 3.69 -6.23 4.15
N PRO A 186 3.87 -7.41 4.76
CA PRO A 186 5.21 -7.93 5.02
C PRO A 186 5.94 -8.28 3.73
N ILE A 187 5.21 -8.50 2.64
CA ILE A 187 5.73 -8.76 1.31
C ILE A 187 4.88 -8.01 0.27
N LEU A 188 5.51 -7.60 -0.83
CA LEU A 188 4.78 -7.00 -1.94
C LEU A 188 3.88 -8.09 -2.59
N PRO A 189 2.60 -7.78 -2.86
CA PRO A 189 1.75 -8.70 -3.60
C PRO A 189 2.31 -8.99 -5.01
N GLU A 190 2.00 -10.17 -5.56
CA GLU A 190 2.35 -10.54 -6.93
C GLU A 190 1.70 -9.59 -7.96
N ASP A 191 0.43 -9.26 -7.75
CA ASP A 191 -0.28 -8.20 -8.45
C ASP A 191 -0.41 -7.04 -7.48
N ASN A 192 0.21 -5.91 -7.76
CA ASN A 192 0.18 -4.75 -6.88
C ASN A 192 -0.90 -3.72 -7.25
N ASP A 193 -1.73 -3.94 -8.28
CA ASP A 193 -2.87 -3.09 -8.59
C ASP A 193 -3.95 -3.24 -7.51
N LEU A 194 -4.35 -2.13 -6.91
CA LEU A 194 -5.28 -2.15 -5.78
C LEU A 194 -6.66 -2.70 -6.14
N ASN A 195 -7.11 -2.55 -7.39
CA ASN A 195 -8.40 -3.08 -7.82
C ASN A 195 -8.37 -4.61 -7.94
N ASN A 196 -7.21 -5.18 -8.27
CA ASN A 196 -7.01 -6.62 -8.34
C ASN A 196 -6.76 -7.22 -6.95
N VAL A 197 -5.93 -6.58 -6.12
CA VAL A 197 -5.64 -7.04 -4.75
C VAL A 197 -6.90 -7.03 -3.88
N LEU A 198 -7.73 -6.00 -4.03
CA LEU A 198 -8.97 -5.85 -3.28
C LEU A 198 -10.19 -6.36 -4.02
N GLN A 199 -9.99 -7.20 -5.04
CA GLN A 199 -11.10 -7.86 -5.70
C GLN A 199 -11.86 -8.71 -4.66
N ASN A 200 -13.11 -8.32 -4.39
CA ASN A 200 -14.04 -8.90 -3.42
C ASN A 200 -13.85 -8.44 -1.98
N SER A 201 -13.18 -7.29 -1.80
CA SER A 201 -13.01 -6.69 -0.49
C SER A 201 -14.10 -5.68 -0.11
N TYR A 202 -14.34 -5.51 1.19
CA TYR A 202 -15.14 -4.42 1.76
C TYR A 202 -14.31 -3.20 2.18
N VAL A 203 -13.00 -3.21 1.89
CA VAL A 203 -12.15 -2.03 1.98
C VAL A 203 -12.63 -0.99 0.98
N SER A 204 -12.95 0.20 1.47
CA SER A 204 -13.48 1.29 0.66
C SER A 204 -12.52 2.48 0.52
N LYS A 205 -11.52 2.58 1.41
CA LYS A 205 -10.46 3.59 1.30
C LYS A 205 -9.12 3.03 1.70
N ILE A 206 -8.09 3.39 0.94
CA ILE A 206 -6.69 3.20 1.34
C ILE A 206 -5.99 4.55 1.29
N MET A 207 -5.11 4.80 2.26
CA MET A 207 -4.23 5.95 2.25
C MET A 207 -2.79 5.57 2.60
N THR A 208 -1.84 6.23 1.96
CA THR A 208 -0.43 6.20 2.35
C THR A 208 0.25 7.55 2.09
N THR A 209 1.51 7.64 2.45
CA THR A 209 2.37 8.79 2.23
C THR A 209 3.01 8.69 0.83
N ASP A 210 2.91 9.72 -0.03
CA ASP A 210 3.67 9.89 -1.31
C ASP A 210 5.22 10.01 -1.15
N PRO A 211 6.01 8.93 -1.28
CA PRO A 211 7.43 8.88 -0.87
C PRO A 211 8.33 9.90 -1.57
N ASN A 212 7.86 10.48 -2.67
CA ASN A 212 8.59 11.48 -3.45
C ASN A 212 8.36 12.91 -2.93
N ASN A 213 7.46 13.09 -1.96
CA ASN A 213 7.19 14.38 -1.37
C ASN A 213 8.18 14.69 -0.23
N SER A 214 9.14 15.57 -0.53
CA SER A 214 10.19 15.99 0.42
C SER A 214 9.68 16.81 1.61
N GLN A 215 8.41 17.23 1.63
CA GLN A 215 7.86 18.09 2.67
C GLN A 215 7.75 17.41 4.04
N TRP A 216 7.76 16.07 4.09
CA TRP A 216 7.65 15.34 5.38
C TRP A 216 8.87 15.49 6.28
N LYS A 217 10.02 15.88 5.69
CA LYS A 217 11.28 16.14 6.40
C LYS A 217 11.12 17.16 7.52
N ASN A 218 10.24 18.15 7.33
CA ASN A 218 10.14 19.34 8.19
C ASN A 218 8.84 19.39 8.99
N THR A 219 8.11 18.28 9.10
CA THR A 219 6.85 18.26 9.84
C THR A 219 7.05 17.77 11.27
N ASP A 220 6.58 18.54 12.24
CA ASP A 220 6.55 18.13 13.66
C ASP A 220 5.39 17.16 13.97
N VAL A 221 4.57 16.84 12.97
CA VAL A 221 3.30 16.14 13.12
C VAL A 221 3.27 14.96 12.15
N LEU A 222 2.66 13.84 12.58
CA LEU A 222 2.44 12.67 11.72
C LEU A 222 1.71 13.06 10.42
N PRO A 223 2.28 12.75 9.24
CA PRO A 223 1.63 13.00 7.96
C PRO A 223 0.58 11.92 7.65
N CYS A 224 -0.43 12.28 6.85
CA CYS A 224 -1.40 11.33 6.27
C CYS A 224 -2.07 10.40 7.29
N THR A 225 -2.55 10.97 8.41
CA THR A 225 -3.39 10.24 9.37
C THR A 225 -4.88 10.35 9.02
N PRO A 226 -5.72 9.39 9.42
CA PRO A 226 -7.17 9.45 9.18
C PRO A 226 -7.85 10.75 9.64
N GLU A 227 -7.36 11.36 10.72
CA GLU A 227 -7.88 12.61 11.28
C GLU A 227 -7.32 13.85 10.57
N LYS A 228 -6.18 13.71 9.88
CA LYS A 228 -5.45 14.79 9.19
C LYS A 228 -5.37 14.50 7.69
N HIS A 229 -6.52 14.28 7.07
CA HIS A 229 -6.63 14.33 5.63
C HIS A 229 -6.36 15.77 5.17
N LEU A 230 -5.16 16.00 4.64
CA LEU A 230 -4.76 17.29 4.11
C LEU A 230 -5.41 17.56 2.74
N GLN A 231 -5.43 18.84 2.39
CA GLN A 231 -6.15 19.41 1.24
C GLN A 231 -5.64 18.92 -0.13
N ASP A 232 -4.45 18.29 -0.18
CA ASP A 232 -3.84 17.77 -1.41
C ASP A 232 -3.75 16.23 -1.36
N ILE A 233 -4.57 15.57 -2.18
CA ILE A 233 -4.58 14.12 -2.39
C ILE A 233 -4.18 13.80 -3.84
N LYS A 234 -3.44 12.71 -4.02
CA LYS A 234 -3.20 12.09 -5.32
C LYS A 234 -3.80 10.68 -5.33
N GLU A 235 -4.07 10.17 -6.51
CA GLU A 235 -4.55 8.79 -6.66
C GLU A 235 -3.46 7.78 -6.27
N LEU A 236 -3.85 6.78 -5.49
CA LEU A 236 -3.07 5.59 -5.23
C LEU A 236 -3.62 4.47 -6.12
N SER A 237 -2.85 4.04 -7.13
CA SER A 237 -3.23 2.93 -7.99
C SER A 237 -2.63 1.59 -7.54
N ASN A 238 -1.37 1.64 -7.07
CA ASN A 238 -0.59 0.44 -6.78
C ASN A 238 -0.07 0.43 -5.34
N LEU A 239 0.06 -0.78 -4.80
CA LEU A 239 0.81 -1.06 -3.59
C LEU A 239 2.31 -1.06 -3.87
N SER A 240 3.09 -0.70 -2.86
CA SER A 240 4.54 -0.56 -2.95
C SER A 240 5.17 -0.76 -1.57
N THR A 241 6.40 -1.25 -1.58
CA THR A 241 7.27 -1.22 -0.40
C THR A 241 8.27 -0.06 -0.57
N PRO A 242 8.72 0.63 0.50
CA PRO A 242 8.59 0.28 1.91
C PRO A 242 7.32 0.76 2.65
N GLN A 243 6.31 1.27 1.97
CA GLN A 243 5.25 2.09 2.58
C GLN A 243 4.22 1.32 3.40
N GLY A 244 3.93 1.79 4.61
CA GLY A 244 2.75 1.37 5.38
C GLY A 244 1.46 1.94 4.79
N TYR A 245 0.31 1.36 5.15
CA TYR A 245 -0.98 1.78 4.60
C TYR A 245 -2.08 1.89 5.66
N TRP A 246 -2.90 2.91 5.53
CA TRP A 246 -4.19 3.01 6.22
C TRP A 246 -5.27 2.37 5.39
N PHE A 247 -5.96 1.38 5.94
CA PHE A 247 -7.11 0.74 5.30
C PHE A 247 -8.36 1.05 6.10
N PHE A 248 -9.40 1.51 5.41
CA PHE A 248 -10.73 1.67 5.98
C PHE A 248 -11.67 0.59 5.47
N THR A 249 -12.29 -0.14 6.39
CA THR A 249 -13.36 -1.10 6.10
C THR A 249 -14.57 -0.84 7.00
N SER A 250 -15.76 -1.15 6.49
CA SER A 250 -17.02 -1.01 7.23
C SER A 250 -17.34 -2.20 8.14
N ARG A 251 -16.66 -3.34 7.94
CA ARG A 251 -16.94 -4.60 8.64
C ARG A 251 -15.63 -5.39 8.90
N PRO A 252 -15.63 -6.39 9.80
CA PRO A 252 -14.46 -7.25 9.97
C PRO A 252 -14.17 -8.01 8.68
N GLU A 253 -12.89 -8.12 8.32
CA GLU A 253 -12.45 -8.71 7.07
C GLU A 253 -11.02 -9.22 7.18
N THR A 254 -10.63 -10.14 6.30
CA THR A 254 -9.24 -10.56 6.14
C THR A 254 -8.75 -10.17 4.76
N ILE A 255 -7.68 -9.37 4.70
CA ILE A 255 -7.00 -9.06 3.44
C ILE A 255 -6.09 -10.22 3.08
N VAL A 256 -6.26 -10.74 1.86
CA VAL A 256 -5.51 -11.89 1.36
C VAL A 256 -4.48 -11.40 0.35
N ILE A 257 -3.21 -11.48 0.72
CA ILE A 257 -2.08 -11.04 -0.10
C ILE A 257 -1.44 -12.27 -0.74
N LYS A 258 -1.62 -12.42 -2.05
CA LYS A 258 -0.89 -13.42 -2.84
C LYS A 258 0.47 -12.85 -3.20
N HIS A 259 1.51 -13.66 -3.07
CA HIS A 259 2.88 -13.30 -3.42
C HIS A 259 3.63 -14.51 -3.97
N ASN A 260 4.68 -14.24 -4.73
CA ASN A 260 5.56 -15.24 -5.34
C ASN A 260 6.97 -15.24 -4.73
N GLU A 261 7.29 -14.23 -3.90
CA GLU A 261 8.60 -14.09 -3.26
C GLU A 261 8.61 -14.63 -1.83
N THR A 262 9.80 -14.98 -1.36
CA THR A 262 10.08 -15.19 0.07
C THR A 262 10.89 -14.02 0.59
N ILE A 263 10.68 -13.64 1.85
CA ILE A 263 11.39 -12.52 2.46
C ILE A 263 12.80 -12.97 2.82
N SER A 264 13.81 -12.18 2.46
CA SER A 264 15.21 -12.41 2.80
C SER A 264 15.77 -11.25 3.61
N TYR A 265 16.85 -11.48 4.35
CA TYR A 265 17.54 -10.40 5.07
C TYR A 265 17.98 -9.25 4.13
N ASN A 266 18.39 -9.58 2.91
CA ASN A 266 18.77 -8.58 1.90
C ASN A 266 17.58 -7.72 1.46
N SER A 267 16.36 -8.28 1.38
CA SER A 267 15.18 -7.49 1.02
C SER A 267 14.78 -6.53 2.14
N ILE A 268 14.97 -6.91 3.41
CA ILE A 268 14.77 -6.02 4.57
C ILE A 268 15.77 -4.85 4.54
N ASN A 269 17.06 -5.12 4.30
CA ASN A 269 18.06 -4.05 4.24
C ASN A 269 17.84 -3.09 3.08
N ALA A 270 17.53 -3.61 1.88
CA ALA A 270 17.20 -2.79 0.73
C ALA A 270 15.98 -1.90 1.02
N HIS A 271 14.95 -2.45 1.68
CA HIS A 271 13.77 -1.72 2.11
C HIS A 271 14.11 -0.54 3.04
N LEU A 272 14.92 -0.77 4.08
CA LEU A 272 15.28 0.26 5.05
C LEU A 272 16.16 1.36 4.44
N SER A 273 17.01 1.01 3.46
CA SER A 273 17.85 1.98 2.76
C SER A 273 17.07 3.01 1.93
N ASN A 274 15.81 2.71 1.58
CA ASN A 274 14.94 3.62 0.83
C ASN A 274 14.25 4.67 1.71
N LEU A 275 14.28 4.52 3.03
CA LEU A 275 13.69 5.48 3.96
C LEU A 275 14.38 6.83 3.84
N LYS A 276 13.63 7.91 4.06
CA LYS A 276 14.14 9.29 3.96
C LYS A 276 14.22 9.93 5.33
N GLU A 277 15.04 10.96 5.48
CA GLU A 277 14.98 11.82 6.67
C GLU A 277 13.54 12.35 6.91
N GLY A 278 13.13 12.47 8.17
CA GLY A 278 11.77 12.85 8.57
C GLY A 278 10.85 11.67 8.87
N TRP A 279 9.53 11.93 8.85
CA TRP A 279 8.51 10.90 9.09
C TRP A 279 8.35 10.00 7.86
N ASN A 280 8.48 8.69 8.08
CA ASN A 280 8.19 7.66 7.10
C ASN A 280 7.07 6.78 7.63
N LEU A 281 6.04 6.54 6.81
CA LEU A 281 5.07 5.50 7.10
C LEU A 281 5.59 4.19 6.50
N ILE A 282 5.97 3.23 7.34
CA ILE A 282 6.71 2.02 6.95
C ILE A 282 5.89 0.74 7.14
N ASN A 283 6.28 -0.27 6.37
CA ASN A 283 5.95 -1.67 6.60
C ASN A 283 6.99 -2.34 7.50
N VAL A 284 6.54 -3.37 8.23
CA VAL A 284 7.39 -4.35 8.88
C VAL A 284 7.52 -5.55 7.94
N ILE A 285 8.62 -5.59 7.18
CA ILE A 285 8.96 -6.73 6.32
C ILE A 285 9.61 -7.81 7.19
N SER A 286 8.96 -8.96 7.33
CA SER A 286 9.48 -10.07 8.13
C SER A 286 8.99 -11.40 7.59
N SER A 287 9.86 -12.42 7.58
CA SER A 287 9.49 -13.81 7.30
C SER A 287 8.64 -14.44 8.41
N GLU A 288 8.52 -13.78 9.56
CA GLU A 288 7.71 -14.22 10.67
C GLU A 288 6.20 -14.15 10.35
N LYS A 289 5.41 -14.96 11.06
CA LYS A 289 3.95 -15.00 10.87
C LYS A 289 3.30 -13.67 11.26
N ILE A 290 2.23 -13.27 10.55
CA ILE A 290 1.37 -12.14 10.94
C ILE A 290 0.95 -12.24 12.42
N GLY A 291 1.07 -11.13 13.15
CA GLY A 291 0.74 -11.02 14.57
C GLY A 291 1.87 -11.41 15.52
N THR A 292 3.02 -11.85 15.02
CA THR A 292 4.25 -11.95 15.84
C THR A 292 4.95 -10.59 15.92
N PHE A 293 6.01 -10.53 16.72
CA PHE A 293 6.70 -9.30 17.05
C PHE A 293 8.19 -9.38 16.71
N VAL A 294 8.71 -8.31 16.12
CA VAL A 294 10.15 -8.07 15.94
C VAL A 294 10.57 -6.89 16.83
N LYS A 295 11.77 -6.92 17.42
CA LYS A 295 12.23 -5.78 18.22
C LYS A 295 12.50 -4.58 17.31
N ALA A 296 12.03 -3.40 17.71
CA ALA A 296 12.14 -2.19 16.89
C ALA A 296 13.60 -1.81 16.62
N ASP A 297 14.46 -1.88 17.64
CA ASP A 297 15.89 -1.53 17.51
C ASP A 297 16.66 -2.52 16.61
N GLU A 298 16.30 -3.81 16.64
CA GLU A 298 16.91 -4.83 15.77
C GLU A 298 16.43 -4.67 14.33
N TYR A 299 15.14 -4.41 14.13
CA TYR A 299 14.57 -4.18 12.80
C TYR A 299 15.13 -2.92 12.14
N LEU A 300 15.23 -1.81 12.88
CA LEU A 300 15.68 -0.51 12.36
C LEU A 300 17.19 -0.29 12.49
N GLN A 301 17.98 -1.34 12.71
CA GLN A 301 19.42 -1.24 13.03
C GLN A 301 20.27 -0.52 11.96
N THR A 302 19.81 -0.47 10.70
CA THR A 302 20.53 0.16 9.58
C THR A 302 20.23 1.65 9.43
N VAL A 303 19.27 2.19 10.19
CA VAL A 303 18.85 3.59 10.13
C VAL A 303 18.91 4.26 11.49
N THR A 304 19.16 5.57 11.52
CA THR A 304 19.12 6.34 12.76
C THR A 304 17.74 6.97 12.94
N TRP A 305 17.00 6.54 13.95
CA TRP A 305 15.64 7.00 14.23
C TRP A 305 15.48 7.56 15.65
N THR A 306 14.43 8.35 15.89
CA THR A 306 14.21 9.06 17.18
C THR A 306 12.91 8.73 17.86
N GLU A 307 11.88 8.48 17.07
CA GLU A 307 10.53 8.31 17.56
C GLU A 307 9.75 7.44 16.58
N GLY A 308 8.93 6.57 17.15
CA GLY A 308 8.01 5.72 16.41
C GLY A 308 6.59 5.91 16.92
N TYR A 309 5.62 5.79 16.02
CA TYR A 309 4.20 5.75 16.36
C TYR A 309 3.52 4.54 15.72
N GLY A 310 2.68 3.87 16.50
CA GLY A 310 1.73 2.88 16.01
C GLY A 310 0.30 3.32 16.29
N TYR A 311 -0.65 2.55 15.74
CA TYR A 311 -2.08 2.78 15.94
C TYR A 311 -2.75 1.50 16.42
N ASP A 312 -3.41 1.56 17.57
CA ASP A 312 -4.19 0.45 18.07
C ASP A 312 -5.62 0.51 17.48
N LYS A 313 -5.90 -0.40 16.56
CA LYS A 313 -7.23 -0.54 15.92
C LYS A 313 -8.37 -0.85 16.90
N THR A 314 -8.07 -1.31 18.11
CA THR A 314 -9.06 -1.61 19.15
C THR A 314 -9.42 -0.37 19.95
N SER A 315 -8.44 0.32 20.53
CA SER A 315 -8.68 1.57 21.28
C SER A 315 -8.87 2.80 20.39
N LYS A 316 -8.50 2.70 19.11
CA LYS A 316 -8.49 3.78 18.11
C LYS A 316 -7.58 4.94 18.49
N LEU A 317 -6.48 4.64 19.20
CA LEU A 317 -5.52 5.61 19.69
C LEU A 317 -4.13 5.35 19.12
N TYR A 318 -3.38 6.44 18.96
CA TYR A 318 -1.95 6.39 18.69
C TYR A 318 -1.19 6.08 19.97
N TYR A 319 -0.11 5.33 19.84
CA TYR A 319 0.89 5.14 20.87
C TYR A 319 2.28 5.48 20.31
N SER A 320 3.16 6.01 21.14
CA SER A 320 4.53 6.33 20.77
C SER A 320 5.52 5.39 21.44
N PHE A 321 6.67 5.24 20.80
CA PHE A 321 7.80 4.48 21.31
C PHE A 321 9.12 5.11 20.86
N LYS A 322 10.21 4.75 21.54
CA LYS A 322 11.53 5.35 21.34
C LYS A 322 12.62 4.29 21.18
N PRO A 323 13.76 4.63 20.58
CA PRO A 323 14.90 3.72 20.53
C PRO A 323 15.34 3.28 21.93
N ASN A 324 15.87 2.07 22.06
CA ASN A 324 16.39 1.49 23.31
C ASN A 324 15.35 1.32 24.43
N THR A 325 14.07 1.14 24.09
CA THR A 325 12.98 0.99 25.07
C THR A 325 12.35 -0.41 25.10
N ASN A 326 13.02 -1.44 24.54
CA ASN A 326 12.47 -2.79 24.36
C ASN A 326 11.13 -2.82 23.59
N SER A 327 10.88 -1.80 22.76
CA SER A 327 9.67 -1.71 21.94
C SER A 327 9.71 -2.74 20.81
N SER A 328 8.53 -3.20 20.40
CA SER A 328 8.39 -4.21 19.35
C SER A 328 7.40 -3.76 18.28
N LEU A 329 7.64 -4.20 17.05
CA LEU A 329 6.79 -3.98 15.88
C LEU A 329 6.08 -5.28 15.55
N GLU A 330 4.76 -5.22 15.42
CA GLU A 330 3.91 -6.36 15.07
C GLU A 330 3.94 -6.57 13.55
N VAL A 331 4.22 -7.80 13.12
CA VAL A 331 4.22 -8.14 11.69
C VAL A 331 2.78 -8.08 11.17
N GLY A 332 2.57 -7.31 10.10
CA GLY A 332 1.24 -6.99 9.58
C GLY A 332 0.69 -5.63 10.03
N TYR A 333 1.40 -4.89 10.89
CA TYR A 333 1.04 -3.54 11.31
C TYR A 333 1.97 -2.48 10.74
N GLY A 334 1.40 -1.37 10.29
CA GLY A 334 2.16 -0.22 9.80
C GLY A 334 2.62 0.67 10.95
N TYR A 335 3.72 1.39 10.73
CA TYR A 335 4.30 2.28 11.74
C TYR A 335 4.81 3.57 11.13
N TYR A 336 4.71 4.67 11.87
CA TYR A 336 5.43 5.89 11.53
C TYR A 336 6.77 5.91 12.25
N ILE A 337 7.86 6.10 11.52
CA ILE A 337 9.22 6.21 12.10
C ILE A 337 9.85 7.53 11.67
N LYS A 338 10.37 8.29 12.63
CA LYS A 338 11.11 9.54 12.38
C LYS A 338 12.60 9.27 12.27
N ILE A 339 13.12 9.37 11.04
CA ILE A 339 14.53 9.15 10.70
C ILE A 339 15.30 10.48 10.75
N ILE A 340 16.49 10.49 11.35
CA ILE A 340 17.42 11.64 11.28
C ILE A 340 18.43 11.47 10.15
N LYS A 341 18.96 10.26 9.95
CA LYS A 341 20.00 10.01 8.95
C LYS A 341 19.95 8.56 8.47
N ASN A 342 20.08 8.35 7.17
CA ASN A 342 20.40 7.04 6.60
C ASN A 342 21.90 6.80 6.71
N ASN A 343 22.29 5.64 7.25
CA ASN A 343 23.69 5.28 7.44
C ASN A 343 24.36 4.74 6.14
N THR A 344 23.76 4.97 4.97
CA THR A 344 24.19 4.43 3.67
C THR A 344 24.95 5.42 2.79
N ASP A 345 25.42 6.55 3.34
CA ASP A 345 26.38 7.46 2.67
C ASP A 345 27.78 7.35 3.28
#